data_AF-A0A375HNV0-F1
#
_entry.id   AF-A0A375HNV0-F1
#
_cell.length_a   1.000
_cell.length_b   1.000
_cell.length_c   1.000
_cell.angle_alpha   90.00
_cell.angle_beta   90.00
_cell.angle_gamma   90.00
#
_symmetry.space_group_name_H-M   'P 1'
#
loop_
_entity.id
_entity.type
_entity.pdbx_description
1 polymer ?
#
loop_
_entity_poly.entity_id
_entity_poly.type
_entity_poly.pdbx_seq_one_letter_code
_entity_poly.pdbx_strand_id
1 'polypeptide(L)' 'MIKNLGSAEQIRDEILRRVHECADLGDAFRDCSIPLPRRVDTAANGGCNWTIDGFPAVPAACLTTVRAVTAEMMREYDLR' A
#
# COMPACT_ATOMS: atom_id res chain seq x y z
N MET A 1 -2.73 19.63 -3.70
CA MET A 1 -3.09 18.34 -4.31
C MET A 1 -4.26 17.80 -3.51
N ILE A 2 -5.42 17.56 -4.13
CA ILE A 2 -6.56 16.94 -3.44
C ILE A 2 -6.29 15.44 -3.45
N LYS A 3 -6.28 14.79 -2.28
CA LYS A 3 -6.12 13.34 -2.18
C LYS A 3 -7.41 12.63 -2.59
N ASN A 4 -7.28 11.47 -3.21
CA ASN A 4 -8.39 10.58 -3.49
C ASN A 4 -8.93 10.00 -2.17
N LEU A 5 -10.23 9.68 -2.12
CA LEU A 5 -10.83 8.97 -0.98
C LEU A 5 -11.10 7.52 -1.40
N GLY A 6 -10.62 6.56 -0.60
CA GLY A 6 -10.85 5.14 -0.84
C GLY A 6 -11.17 4.37 0.45
N SER A 7 -11.90 3.26 0.33
CA SER A 7 -12.00 2.28 1.41
C SER A 7 -10.67 1.53 1.58
N ALA A 8 -10.54 0.79 2.69
CA ALA A 8 -9.33 0.00 2.94
C ALA A 8 -9.10 -1.04 1.84
N GLU A 9 -10.17 -1.68 1.36
CA GLU A 9 -10.15 -2.64 0.26
C GLU A 9 -9.74 -1.97 -1.04
N GLN A 10 -10.33 -0.82 -1.38
CA GLN A 10 -9.99 -0.09 -2.60
C GLN A 10 -8.52 0.33 -2.64
N ILE A 11 -8.00 0.85 -1.52
CA ILE A 11 -6.60 1.25 -1.41
C ILE A 11 -5.69 0.02 -1.52
N ARG A 12 -6.01 -1.08 -0.84
CA ARG A 12 -5.25 -2.34 -0.93
C ARG A 12 -5.24 -2.89 -2.36
N ASP A 13 -6.39 -2.93 -3.02
CA ASP A 13 -6.54 -3.48 -4.36
C ASP A 13 -5.77 -2.64 -5.39
N GLU A 14 -5.73 -1.32 -5.21
CA GLU A 14 -4.92 -0.42 -6.02
C GLU A 14 -3.40 -0.60 -5.76
N ILE A 15 -2.98 -0.81 -4.51
CA ILE A 15 -1.59 -1.19 -4.21
C ILE A 15 -1.24 -2.49 -4.93
N LEU A 16 -2.09 -3.53 -4.81
CA LEU A 16 -1.88 -4.82 -5.47
C LEU A 16 -1.79 -4.67 -7.00
N ARG A 17 -2.66 -3.85 -7.60
CA ARG A 17 -2.63 -3.56 -9.04
C ARG A 17 -1.30 -2.95 -9.47
N ARG A 18 -0.85 -1.88 -8.80
CA ARG A 18 0.42 -1.21 -9.12
C ARG A 18 1.63 -2.10 -8.90
N VAL A 19 1.60 -2.91 -7.85
CA VAL A 19 2.69 -3.86 -7.58
C VAL A 19 2.73 -4.94 -8.65
N HIS A 20 1.59 -5.50 -9.08
CA HIS A 20 1.54 -6.46 -10.19
C HIS A 20 2.01 -5.88 -11.54
N GLU A 21 1.82 -4.57 -11.77
CA GLU A 21 2.30 -3.89 -12.97
C GLU A 21 3.82 -3.61 -12.93
N CYS A 22 4.48 -3.83 -11.79
CA CYS A 22 5.91 -3.65 -11.66
C CYS A 22 6.65 -4.83 -12.32
N ALA A 23 7.28 -4.57 -13.48
CA ALA A 23 7.97 -5.57 -14.29
C ALA A 23 9.07 -6.35 -13.54
N ASP A 24 9.63 -5.76 -12.48
CA ASP A 24 10.73 -6.31 -11.70
C ASP A 24 10.32 -7.49 -10.78
N LEU A 25 9.03 -7.74 -10.58
CA LEU A 25 8.55 -8.72 -9.61
C LEU A 25 8.23 -10.11 -10.18
N GLY A 26 8.03 -10.24 -11.49
CA GLY A 26 7.76 -11.52 -12.15
C GLY A 26 6.68 -12.38 -11.45
N ASP A 27 6.85 -13.71 -11.44
CA ASP A 27 5.93 -14.63 -10.76
C ASP A 27 6.04 -14.60 -9.22
N ALA A 28 7.04 -13.91 -8.64
CA ALA A 28 7.25 -13.89 -7.19
C ALA A 28 6.13 -13.17 -6.42
N PHE A 29 5.32 -12.35 -7.11
CA PHE A 29 4.21 -11.62 -6.50
C PHE A 29 2.87 -12.34 -6.55
N ARG A 30 2.74 -13.45 -7.30
CA ARG A 30 1.45 -14.08 -7.62
C ARG A 30 0.63 -14.50 -6.39
N ASP A 31 1.30 -14.82 -5.29
CA ASP A 31 0.67 -15.25 -4.03
C ASP A 31 0.81 -14.22 -2.89
N CYS A 32 1.17 -12.98 -3.20
CA CYS A 32 1.35 -11.95 -2.17
C CYS A 32 0.00 -11.47 -1.61
N SER A 33 -0.09 -11.46 -0.27
CA SER A 33 -1.20 -10.83 0.43
C SER A 33 -0.72 -9.60 1.17
N ILE A 34 -1.37 -8.46 0.89
CA ILE A 34 -1.14 -7.19 1.58
C ILE A 34 -2.26 -6.97 2.60
N PRO A 35 -1.94 -6.65 3.87
CA PRO A 35 -2.96 -6.31 4.87
C PRO A 35 -3.78 -5.08 4.50
N LEU A 36 -4.97 -4.96 5.08
CA LEU A 36 -5.79 -3.77 4.90
C LEU A 36 -5.15 -2.56 5.60
N PRO A 37 -5.17 -1.38 4.95
CA PRO A 37 -4.88 -0.10 5.59
C PRO A 37 -5.67 0.11 6.88
N ARG A 38 -4.99 0.62 7.90
CA ARG A 38 -5.61 1.03 9.17
C ARG A 38 -5.53 2.53 9.31
N ARG A 39 -6.61 3.13 9.84
CA ARG A 39 -6.65 4.55 10.14
C ARG A 39 -5.69 4.90 11.27
N VAL A 40 -4.97 6.01 11.12
CA VAL A 40 -4.04 6.55 12.12
C VAL A 40 -4.17 8.06 12.24
N ASP A 41 -3.64 8.60 13.32
CA ASP A 41 -3.51 10.04 13.49
C ASP A 41 -2.52 10.60 12.45
N THR A 42 -2.97 11.60 11.69
CA THR A 42 -2.17 12.26 10.65
C THR A 42 -0.96 12.99 11.23
N ALA A 43 -1.06 13.52 12.46
CA ALA A 43 0.04 14.19 13.14
C ALA A 43 1.19 13.24 13.45
N ALA A 44 0.87 11.96 13.72
CA ALA A 44 1.84 10.91 14.01
C ALA A 44 2.37 10.19 12.77
N ASN A 45 1.81 10.46 11.58
CA ASN A 45 2.07 9.70 10.35
C ASN A 45 2.34 10.61 9.14
N GLY A 46 3.07 11.71 9.36
CA GLY A 46 3.56 12.59 8.29
C GLY A 46 2.45 13.19 7.42
N GLY A 47 1.26 13.43 7.99
CA GLY A 47 0.10 13.96 7.27
C GLY A 47 -0.73 12.93 6.48
N CYS A 48 -0.43 11.63 6.61
CA CYS A 48 -1.21 10.56 5.99
C CYS A 48 -2.17 9.95 7.02
N ASN A 49 -3.45 9.77 6.68
CA ASN A 49 -4.46 9.35 7.67
C ASN A 49 -4.60 7.82 7.83
N TRP A 50 -3.72 7.05 7.17
CA TRP A 50 -3.68 5.60 7.23
C TRP A 50 -2.25 5.07 7.09
N THR A 51 -2.04 3.83 7.52
CA THR A 51 -0.79 3.09 7.32
C THR A 51 -1.05 1.59 7.20
N ILE A 52 -0.02 0.84 6.79
CA ILE A 52 0.04 -0.62 6.91
C ILE A 52 1.24 -0.93 7.81
N ASP A 53 0.98 -1.49 8.99
CA ASP A 53 2.00 -1.69 10.04
C ASP A 53 3.11 -2.68 9.61
N GLY A 54 2.81 -3.59 8.67
CA GLY A 54 3.80 -4.51 8.12
C GLY A 54 3.24 -5.40 7.01
N PHE A 55 4.13 -6.16 6.37
CA PHE A 55 3.82 -7.03 5.24
C PHE A 55 4.31 -8.47 5.50
N PRO A 56 3.78 -9.17 6.52
CA PRO A 56 4.31 -10.48 6.93
C PRO A 56 4.14 -11.57 5.88
N ALA A 57 3.14 -11.45 5.01
CA ALA A 57 2.85 -12.39 3.93
C ALA A 57 3.46 -11.99 2.58
N VAL A 58 4.31 -10.96 2.54
CA VAL A 58 5.01 -10.52 1.32
C VAL A 58 6.43 -11.10 1.32
N PRO A 59 6.83 -11.86 0.30
CA PRO A 59 8.20 -12.36 0.15
C PRO A 59 9.22 -11.23 0.19
N ALA A 60 10.41 -11.50 0.73
CA ALA A 60 11.47 -10.51 0.87
C ALA A 60 11.85 -9.83 -0.46
N ALA A 61 11.81 -10.59 -1.57
CA ALA A 61 12.08 -10.07 -2.91
C ALA A 61 11.11 -8.96 -3.34
N CYS A 62 9.88 -8.98 -2.82
CA CYS A 62 8.82 -8.05 -3.19
C CYS A 62 8.63 -6.92 -2.17
N LEU A 63 9.18 -7.08 -0.96
CA LEU A 63 8.96 -6.18 0.17
C LEU A 63 9.35 -4.74 -0.12
N THR A 64 10.47 -4.53 -0.83
CA THR A 64 10.94 -3.19 -1.20
C THR A 64 9.93 -2.48 -2.10
N THR A 65 9.45 -3.15 -3.14
CA THR A 65 8.48 -2.58 -4.09
C THR A 65 7.14 -2.32 -3.42
N VAL A 66 6.63 -3.26 -2.61
CA VAL A 66 5.37 -3.07 -1.86
C VAL A 66 5.45 -1.86 -0.94
N ARG A 67 6.56 -1.69 -0.22
CA ARG A 67 6.77 -0.52 0.66
C ARG A 67 6.81 0.78 -0.13
N ALA A 68 7.50 0.80 -1.28
CA ALA A 68 7.57 1.99 -2.14
C ALA A 68 6.18 2.40 -2.65
N VAL A 69 5.44 1.46 -3.24
CA VAL A 69 4.08 1.70 -3.73
C VAL A 69 3.15 2.13 -2.60
N THR A 70 3.22 1.49 -1.43
CA THR A 70 2.39 1.87 -0.28
C THR A 70 2.68 3.31 0.16
N ALA A 71 3.96 3.72 0.19
CA ALA A 71 4.34 5.09 0.57
C ALA A 71 3.85 6.15 -0.42
N GLU A 72 3.82 5.83 -1.72
CA GLU A 72 3.19 6.68 -2.75
C GLU A 72 1.68 6.78 -2.53
N MET A 73 1.03 5.63 -2.34
CA MET A 73 -0.40 5.54 -2.10
C MET A 73 -0.86 6.33 -0.87
N MET A 74 -0.08 6.35 0.22
CA MET A 74 -0.37 7.16 1.41
C MET A 74 -0.42 8.68 1.13
N ARG A 75 0.32 9.15 0.13
CA ARG A 75 0.33 10.56 -0.30
C ARG A 75 -0.80 10.87 -1.27
N GLU A 76 -1.24 9.89 -2.05
CA GLU A 76 -2.28 10.04 -3.07
C GLU A 76 -3.71 9.81 -2.54
N TYR A 77 -3.87 8.94 -1.53
CA TYR A 77 -5.16 8.54 -0.98
C TYR A 77 -5.25 8.87 0.50
N ASP A 78 -6.44 9.31 0.91
CA ASP A 78 -6.89 9.25 2.29
C ASP A 78 -7.91 8.10 2.44
N LEU A 79 -7.79 7.37 3.56
CA LEU A 79 -8.74 6.34 3.95
C LEU A 79 -10.04 7.01 4.38
N ARG A 80 -11.16 6.61 3.76
CA ARG A 80 -12.50 7.12 4.05
C ARG A 80 -12.99 6.68 5.42
#